data_AF-G2Y171-F1
#
_entry.id   AF-G2Y171-F1
#
_cell.length_a   1.000
_cell.length_b   1.000
_cell.length_c   1.000
_cell.angle_alpha   90.00
_cell.angle_beta   90.00
_cell.angle_gamma   90.00
#
_symmetry.space_group_name_H-M   'P 1'
#
loop_
_entity.id
_entity.type
_entity.pdbx_description
1 polymer ?
#
loop_
_entity_poly.entity_id
_entity_poly.type
_entity_poly.pdbx_seq_one_letter_code
_entity_poly.pdbx_strand_id
1 'polypeptide(L)'
;MSPVQFQIMSDLHLETPSARPSYQHFKIQPECKYLALLDDNGKVLDYELIAFLENQLRVFEIVFFVQGNHEAYGTKVKTAVILMPITLLIGKILPG
;
A
#
# COMPACT_ATOMS: atom_id res chain seq x y z
N MET A 1 -2.21 29.47 -3.06
CA MET A 1 -1.73 28.16 -2.56
C MET A 1 -1.58 27.25 -3.76
N SER A 2 -0.49 26.48 -3.87
CA SER A 2 -0.36 25.45 -4.91
C SER A 2 -1.35 24.31 -4.64
N PRO A 3 -1.91 23.67 -5.68
CA PRO A 3 -2.82 22.53 -5.48
C PRO A 3 -2.08 21.37 -4.79
N VAL A 4 -2.80 20.67 -3.92
CA VAL A 4 -2.35 19.37 -3.38
C VAL A 4 -2.50 18.32 -4.49
N GLN A 5 -1.45 17.53 -4.71
CA GLN A 5 -1.42 16.49 -5.74
C GLN A 5 -1.29 15.11 -5.10
N PHE A 6 -2.02 14.14 -5.65
CA PHE A 6 -1.96 12.74 -5.25
C PHE A 6 -1.64 11.89 -6.47
N GLN A 7 -0.72 10.95 -6.32
CA GLN A 7 -0.51 9.88 -7.26
C GLN A 7 -1.38 8.70 -6.82
N ILE A 8 -2.31 8.29 -7.68
CA ILE A 8 -3.31 7.27 -7.36
C ILE A 8 -2.95 5.97 -8.08
N MET A 9 -2.98 4.85 -7.37
CA MET A 9 -2.84 3.49 -7.89
C MET A 9 -3.94 2.61 -7.31
N SER A 10 -4.40 1.63 -8.08
CA SER A 10 -5.49 0.72 -7.71
C SER A 10 -5.36 -0.63 -8.39
N ASP A 11 -5.97 -1.67 -7.81
CA ASP A 11 -6.13 -3.00 -8.40
C ASP A 11 -4.80 -3.62 -8.87
N LEU A 12 -3.73 -3.43 -8.09
CA LEU A 12 -2.40 -3.91 -8.47
C LEU A 12 -2.30 -5.45 -8.41
N HIS A 13 -3.02 -6.09 -7.50
CA HIS A 13 -3.01 -7.55 -7.26
C HIS A 13 -1.60 -8.16 -7.10
N LEU A 14 -0.74 -7.52 -6.32
CA LEU A 14 0.68 -7.92 -6.15
C LEU A 14 0.85 -9.28 -5.45
N GLU A 15 -0.21 -9.81 -4.83
CA GLU A 15 -0.30 -11.13 -4.20
C GLU A 15 -0.37 -12.29 -5.21
N THR A 16 -0.53 -12.00 -6.51
CA THR A 16 -0.69 -13.00 -7.58
C THR A 16 0.53 -13.05 -8.51
N PRO A 17 1.62 -13.75 -8.11
CA PRO A 17 2.90 -13.70 -8.83
C PRO A 17 2.87 -14.35 -10.22
N SER A 18 1.79 -15.06 -10.57
CA SER A 18 1.70 -15.82 -11.82
C SER A 18 1.50 -14.97 -13.08
N ALA A 19 0.95 -13.74 -12.95
CA ALA A 19 0.62 -12.90 -14.09
C ALA A 19 1.07 -11.43 -13.94
N ARG A 20 1.59 -11.03 -12.77
CA ARG A 20 1.91 -9.65 -12.44
C ARG A 20 3.21 -9.57 -11.64
N PRO A 21 3.88 -8.40 -11.61
CA PRO A 21 5.03 -8.20 -10.73
C PRO A 21 4.59 -8.45 -9.29
N SER A 22 5.36 -9.24 -8.55
CA SER A 22 5.15 -9.39 -7.10
C SER A 22 5.57 -8.12 -6.36
N TYR A 23 5.26 -8.04 -5.07
CA TYR A 23 5.66 -6.96 -4.15
C TYR A 23 7.12 -6.50 -4.31
N GLN A 24 8.04 -7.43 -4.55
CA GLN A 24 9.48 -7.14 -4.66
C GLN A 24 9.85 -6.41 -5.96
N HIS A 25 9.11 -6.68 -7.04
CA HIS A 25 9.44 -6.24 -8.39
C HIS A 25 8.64 -5.01 -8.82
N PHE A 26 7.47 -4.76 -8.22
CA PHE A 26 6.68 -3.59 -8.53
C PHE A 26 7.33 -2.32 -7.95
N LYS A 27 7.59 -1.34 -8.82
CA LYS A 27 8.19 -0.04 -8.44
C LYS A 27 7.26 1.08 -8.87
N ILE A 28 6.95 1.98 -7.93
CA ILE A 28 6.22 3.21 -8.21
C ILE A 28 7.24 4.34 -8.27
N GLN A 29 7.32 5.01 -9.42
CA GLN A 29 8.11 6.23 -9.54
C GLN A 29 7.27 7.41 -9.04
N PRO A 30 7.74 8.20 -8.05
CA PRO A 30 6.96 9.28 -7.47
C PRO A 30 6.83 10.46 -8.44
N GLU A 31 5.59 10.81 -8.76
CA GLU A 31 5.23 12.02 -9.54
C GLU A 31 4.87 13.20 -8.61
N CYS A 32 4.52 12.90 -7.36
CA CYS A 32 4.27 13.89 -6.32
C CYS A 32 4.55 13.30 -4.93
N LYS A 33 4.25 14.06 -3.87
CA LYS A 33 4.58 13.71 -2.48
C LYS A 33 3.66 12.67 -1.85
N TYR A 34 2.43 12.55 -2.34
CA TYR A 34 1.39 11.76 -1.70
C TYR A 34 0.97 10.62 -2.61
N LEU A 35 0.98 9.41 -2.09
CA LEU A 35 0.50 8.22 -2.78
C LEU A 35 -0.83 7.77 -2.18
N ALA A 36 -1.79 7.45 -3.03
CA ALA A 36 -3.02 6.77 -2.66
C ALA A 36 -3.07 5.40 -3.32
N LEU A 37 -2.95 4.35 -2.51
CA LEU A 37 -3.18 2.96 -2.87
C LEU A 37 -4.63 2.61 -2.50
N LEU A 38 -5.48 2.55 -3.51
CA LEU A 38 -6.91 2.31 -3.35
C LEU A 38 -7.22 0.91 -3.83
N ASP A 39 -7.87 0.07 -3.04
CA ASP A 39 -8.44 -1.23 -3.46
C ASP A 39 -7.46 -2.27 -4.03
N ASP A 40 -7.56 -3.53 -3.59
CA ASP A 40 -6.96 -4.72 -4.21
C ASP A 40 -5.47 -4.59 -4.61
N ASN A 41 -4.67 -4.05 -3.70
CA ASN A 41 -3.22 -3.89 -3.88
C ASN A 41 -2.43 -5.08 -3.31
N GLY A 42 -3.03 -5.89 -2.43
CA GLY A 42 -2.40 -7.06 -1.84
C GLY A 42 -3.26 -7.83 -0.85
N LYS A 43 -2.67 -8.80 -0.14
CA LYS A 43 -3.30 -9.53 0.98
C LYS A 43 -2.69 -9.13 2.31
N VAL A 44 -3.51 -8.88 3.33
CA VAL A 44 -3.03 -8.51 4.69
C VAL A 44 -2.26 -9.63 5.39
N LEU A 45 -2.42 -10.86 4.94
CA LEU A 45 -1.70 -12.01 5.47
C LEU A 45 -0.29 -12.15 4.87
N ASP A 46 0.02 -11.41 3.80
CA ASP A 46 1.32 -11.46 3.16
C ASP A 46 2.25 -10.46 3.84
N TYR A 47 3.29 -10.95 4.52
CA TYR A 47 4.33 -10.10 5.11
C TYR A 47 5.00 -9.17 4.08
N GLU A 48 5.00 -9.57 2.82
CA GLU A 48 5.52 -8.78 1.71
C GLU A 48 4.70 -7.51 1.43
N LEU A 49 3.40 -7.49 1.75
CA LEU A 49 2.59 -6.28 1.65
C LEU A 49 3.08 -5.20 2.62
N ILE A 50 3.47 -5.57 3.84
CA ILE A 50 4.04 -4.64 4.82
C ILE A 50 5.35 -4.06 4.27
N ALA A 51 6.26 -4.92 3.79
CA ALA A 51 7.53 -4.48 3.21
C ALA A 51 7.30 -3.57 1.98
N PHE A 52 6.28 -3.85 1.17
CA PHE A 52 5.90 -3.01 0.04
C PHE A 52 5.44 -1.62 0.49
N LEU A 53 4.58 -1.52 1.51
CA LEU A 53 4.12 -0.25 2.06
C LEU A 53 5.26 0.55 2.70
N GLU A 54 6.16 -0.10 3.44
CA GLU A 54 7.37 0.52 3.98
C GLU A 54 8.27 1.08 2.88
N ASN A 55 8.44 0.36 1.77
CA ASN A 55 9.21 0.85 0.63
C ASN A 55 8.57 2.10 0.01
N GLN A 56 7.23 2.18 -0.05
CA GLN A 56 6.55 3.38 -0.53
C GLN A 56 6.78 4.57 0.42
N LEU A 57 6.79 4.35 1.74
CA LEU A 57 7.10 5.41 2.71
C LEU A 57 8.55 5.92 2.67
N ARG A 58 9.48 5.17 2.06
CA ARG A 58 10.85 5.68 1.85
C ARG A 58 10.92 6.72 0.74
N VAL A 59 9.93 6.76 -0.15
CA VAL A 59 9.91 7.64 -1.33
C VAL A 59 8.78 8.67 -1.31
N PHE A 60 7.62 8.34 -0.74
CA PHE A 60 6.48 9.24 -0.55
C PHE A 60 6.44 9.80 0.88
N GLU A 61 5.95 11.02 1.02
CA GLU A 61 5.79 11.67 2.32
C GLU A 61 4.63 11.05 3.11
N ILE A 62 3.53 10.73 2.41
CA ILE A 62 2.35 10.08 2.99
C ILE A 62 1.83 9.03 2.00
N VAL A 63 1.54 7.84 2.53
CA VAL A 63 0.89 6.76 1.78
C VAL A 63 -0.49 6.52 2.40
N PHE A 64 -1.53 6.80 1.64
CA PHE A 64 -2.91 6.44 1.96
C PHE A 64 -3.15 5.03 1.45
N PHE A 65 -3.56 4.12 2.33
CA PHE A 65 -3.87 2.74 1.97
C PHE A 65 -5.31 2.42 2.33
N VAL A 66 -6.10 2.06 1.33
CA VAL A 66 -7.49 1.64 1.49
C VAL A 66 -7.61 0.19 1.06
N GLN A 67 -8.03 -0.67 1.99
CA GLN A 67 -8.24 -2.09 1.71
C GLN A 67 -9.46 -2.32 0.82
N GLY A 68 -9.31 -3.23 -0.14
CA GLY A 68 -10.38 -3.82 -0.90
C GLY A 68 -10.82 -5.19 -0.39
N ASN A 69 -11.50 -5.94 -1.26
CA ASN A 69 -12.00 -7.27 -0.92
C ASN A 69 -10.90 -8.34 -0.96
N HIS A 70 -9.86 -8.18 -1.78
CA HIS A 70 -8.76 -9.14 -1.86
C HIS A 70 -7.87 -9.11 -0.61
N GLU A 71 -7.75 -7.96 0.05
CA GLU A 71 -6.97 -7.79 1.27
C GLU A 71 -7.38 -8.78 2.36
N ALA A 72 -8.67 -9.12 2.45
CA ALA A 72 -9.21 -10.04 3.45
C ALA A 72 -9.20 -11.52 3.03
N TYR A 73 -8.71 -11.88 1.83
CA TYR A 73 -8.72 -13.28 1.39
C TYR A 73 -7.88 -14.17 2.30
N GLY A 74 -8.46 -15.31 2.69
CA GLY A 74 -7.86 -16.22 3.67
C GLY A 74 -8.08 -15.81 5.14
N THR A 75 -8.79 -14.70 5.40
CA THR A 75 -9.15 -14.25 6.75
C THR A 75 -10.60 -13.75 6.82
N LYS A 76 -11.04 -13.30 8.00
CA LYS A 76 -12.30 -12.58 8.15
C LYS A 76 -12.05 -11.10 7.88
N VAL A 77 -12.99 -10.41 7.23
CA VAL A 77 -12.91 -8.95 6.98
C VAL A 77 -12.57 -8.17 8.26
N LYS A 78 -13.22 -8.50 9.38
CA LYS A 78 -12.91 -7.86 10.69
C LYS A 78 -11.46 -8.07 11.12
N THR A 79 -10.91 -9.26 10.88
CA THR A 79 -9.50 -9.56 11.19
C THR A 79 -8.57 -8.80 10.26
N ALA A 80 -8.88 -8.69 8.97
CA ALA A 80 -8.09 -7.91 8.01
C ALA A 80 -8.02 -6.43 8.39
N VAL A 81 -9.15 -5.85 8.79
CA VAL A 81 -9.22 -4.47 9.30
C VAL A 81 -8.45 -4.31 10.62
N ILE A 82 -8.35 -5.33 11.47
CA ILE A 82 -7.55 -5.26 12.70
C ILE A 82 -6.05 -5.37 12.40
N LEU A 83 -5.66 -6.27 11.49
CA LEU A 83 -4.26 -6.50 11.11
C LEU A 83 -3.66 -5.29 10.39
N MET A 84 -4.48 -4.62 9.59
CA MET A 84 -4.14 -3.38 8.92
C MET A 84 -5.29 -2.41 9.11
N PRO A 85 -5.45 -1.74 10.26
CA PRO A 85 -6.44 -0.67 10.35
C PRO A 85 -6.17 0.32 9.22
N ILE A 86 -7.19 1.05 8.73
CA ILE A 86 -7.08 2.15 7.73
C ILE A 86 -6.24 3.30 8.34
N THR A 87 -5.04 2.94 8.75
CA THR A 87 -4.06 3.71 9.44
C THR A 87 -3.34 4.35 8.30
N LEU A 88 -3.58 5.65 8.15
CA LEU A 88 -2.66 6.52 7.48
C LEU A 88 -1.26 6.15 7.97
N LEU A 89 -0.44 5.49 7.14
CA LEU A 89 0.95 5.28 7.47
C LEU A 89 1.58 6.67 7.31
N ILE A 90 1.55 7.47 8.37
CA ILE A 90 2.17 8.79 8.39
C ILE A 90 3.67 8.56 8.45
N GLY A 91 4.36 8.86 7.34
CA GLY A 91 5.80 8.72 7.22
C GLY A 91 6.54 9.70 8.12
N LYS A 92 7.16 9.19 9.18
CA LYS A 92 8.60 9.32 9.44
C LYS A 92 8.97 8.53 10.69
N ILE A 93 9.50 7.32 10.52
CA ILE A 93 10.58 6.90 11.42
C ILE A 93 11.80 7.66 10.90
N LEU A 94 12.18 8.75 11.58
CA LEU A 94 13.51 9.34 11.44
C LEU A 94 14.49 8.44 12.20
N PRO A 95 15.42 7.71 11.55
CA PRO A 95 16.72 7.52 12.16
C PRO A 95 17.55 8.79 11.87
N GLY A 96 18.33 9.22 12.88
CA GLY A 96 19.25 10.35 12.76
C GLY A 96 20.32 10.18 11.69
#